data_AF-A0A841DMA3-F1
#
_entry.id   AF-A0A841DMA3-F1
#
_cell.length_a   1.000
_cell.length_b   1.000
_cell.length_c   1.000
_cell.angle_alpha   90.00
_cell.angle_beta   90.00
_cell.angle_gamma   90.00
#
_symmetry.space_group_name_H-M   'P 1'
#
loop_
_entity.id
_entity.type
_entity.pdbx_description
1 polymer ?
#
loop_
_entity_poly.entity_id
_entity_poly.type
_entity_poly.pdbx_seq_one_letter_code
_entity_poly.pdbx_strand_id
1 'polypeptide(L)'
;MRATKVLAAGVLVLALVTGCQSSPGASSTAPDTSDGHDEIGSNQPQLGSSDWQMHDSQVAGPMELAGYADHVSVRSGEPFRLFVTSSAGAYTVRAFRIGWYAGAGAKLIWTSPSVPGKAQPQPILTKDRMITAANWSPTLTVQTKGWPAGSYLLLLRATNGKEKYVPLVVRSDRARDAVLIVSGVNTDEAYNAWGSYSLYHGPRKSAAKRSLMVTFDRPYDLNGARGMLTDNVPLVQQAERSGVRLAYATSVDLQADPGLLKGAKAIVFGGHDEYWTLPARAAITRARDAGTNLAFMGANSVFWRVRYGPDAHGANRIMIGYKDAKLDPSHNAPDTTVHWRAAPYPDPENSLTGMLYECFPAKGAFTVLDPNFFLFTGTGAGAGSAYAGLIGDEADRAYPIAGTPANLQVVAHSPITCGPKHTISDASYYTVPSGAGVFTTGTIEWVRALQGPDPENNVGQPSVDFARQVTQNLFKALAEGPLGRKHPAVGNLPSLHNQASTSTGTGGRVGPSKGPVHP
;
A
#
# COMPACT_ATOMS: atom_id res chain seq x y z
N MET A 1 -13.27 -50.31 -29.45
CA MET A 1 -14.18 -50.94 -30.44
C MET A 1 -15.57 -50.37 -30.20
N ARG A 2 -15.92 -49.31 -30.96
CA ARG A 2 -17.01 -49.23 -31.98
C ARG A 2 -18.43 -49.33 -31.38
N ALA A 3 -19.43 -48.49 -31.67
CA ALA A 3 -19.61 -47.23 -32.43
C ALA A 3 -21.07 -46.76 -32.14
N THR A 4 -21.40 -45.49 -31.81
CA THR A 4 -21.87 -44.38 -32.71
C THR A 4 -22.81 -44.79 -33.87
N LYS A 5 -23.89 -44.09 -34.27
CA LYS A 5 -24.37 -42.69 -34.12
C LYS A 5 -25.84 -42.57 -34.63
N VAL A 6 -26.60 -41.64 -34.01
CA VAL A 6 -27.56 -40.62 -34.53
C VAL A 6 -28.49 -40.89 -35.74
N LEU A 7 -29.78 -40.51 -35.58
CA LEU A 7 -30.86 -40.51 -36.57
C LEU A 7 -31.50 -39.11 -36.81
N ALA A 8 -31.93 -38.91 -38.06
CA ALA A 8 -33.06 -38.11 -38.62
C ALA A 8 -33.20 -36.61 -38.28
N ALA A 9 -33.34 -35.64 -39.21
CA ALA A 9 -34.04 -35.48 -40.51
C ALA A 9 -35.52 -35.05 -40.43
N GLY A 10 -35.85 -33.97 -41.17
CA GLY A 10 -37.21 -33.47 -41.52
C GLY A 10 -37.43 -32.00 -41.12
N VAL A 11 -37.20 -30.98 -41.94
CA VAL A 11 -37.90 -30.48 -43.15
C VAL A 11 -39.34 -30.01 -42.90
N LEU A 12 -39.57 -28.69 -43.03
CA LEU A 12 -40.72 -28.13 -43.78
C LEU A 12 -40.44 -26.66 -44.20
N VAL A 13 -40.85 -26.33 -45.43
CA VAL A 13 -40.70 -25.07 -46.16
C VAL A 13 -42.08 -24.45 -46.39
N LEU A 14 -42.19 -23.11 -46.38
CA LEU A 14 -42.94 -22.27 -47.36
C LEU A 14 -42.70 -20.78 -47.00
N ALA A 15 -42.02 -19.99 -47.85
CA ALA A 15 -42.57 -19.07 -48.88
C ALA A 15 -43.17 -17.79 -48.25
N LEU A 16 -42.95 -16.53 -48.65
CA LEU A 16 -42.48 -15.79 -49.83
C LEU A 16 -42.13 -14.35 -49.32
N VAL A 17 -41.33 -13.49 -49.99
CA VAL A 17 -41.77 -12.38 -50.85
C VAL A 17 -40.53 -11.46 -51.10
N THR A 18 -40.28 -11.10 -52.38
CA THR A 18 -39.55 -9.94 -53.01
C THR A 18 -38.32 -9.34 -52.29
N GLY A 19 -37.19 -8.98 -52.90
CA GLY A 19 -36.87 -8.63 -54.29
C GLY A 19 -35.83 -7.50 -54.29
N CYS A 20 -34.75 -7.69 -55.05
CA CYS A 20 -33.83 -6.69 -55.63
C CYS A 20 -32.81 -5.87 -54.78
N GLN A 21 -31.54 -6.14 -55.13
CA GLN A 21 -30.48 -5.20 -55.56
C GLN A 21 -29.38 -4.73 -54.57
N SER A 22 -28.16 -5.02 -55.03
CA SER A 22 -26.79 -4.65 -54.65
C SER A 22 -26.50 -3.14 -54.82
N SER A 23 -25.57 -2.45 -54.14
CA SER A 23 -24.17 -2.71 -53.70
C SER A 23 -23.77 -1.63 -52.64
N PRO A 24 -22.48 -1.32 -52.37
CA PRO A 24 -21.42 -2.03 -51.64
C PRO A 24 -21.14 -1.38 -50.26
N GLY A 25 -20.97 -2.18 -49.20
CA GLY A 25 -20.64 -1.67 -47.86
C GLY A 25 -19.14 -1.64 -47.62
N ALA A 26 -18.56 -0.44 -47.58
CA ALA A 26 -17.17 -0.18 -47.24
C ALA A 26 -16.81 -0.74 -45.85
N SER A 27 -15.65 -1.40 -45.78
CA SER A 27 -15.02 -1.82 -44.53
C SER A 27 -14.66 -0.58 -43.69
N SER A 28 -15.36 -0.37 -42.57
CA SER A 28 -14.88 0.49 -41.49
C SER A 28 -14.66 -0.35 -40.23
N THR A 29 -13.40 -0.60 -39.92
CA THR A 29 -12.95 -1.01 -38.59
C THR A 29 -13.28 0.11 -37.60
N ALA A 30 -14.36 -0.05 -36.83
CA ALA A 30 -14.64 0.81 -35.69
C ALA A 30 -13.71 0.41 -34.52
N PRO A 31 -13.03 1.36 -33.85
CA PRO A 31 -12.28 1.06 -32.65
C PRO A 31 -13.24 0.84 -31.47
N ASP A 32 -12.91 -0.18 -30.69
CA ASP A 32 -13.54 -0.54 -29.42
C ASP A 32 -13.23 0.57 -28.38
N THR A 33 -14.22 1.40 -28.07
CA THR A 33 -14.13 2.41 -27.00
C THR A 33 -15.07 2.02 -25.87
N SER A 34 -14.61 1.12 -25.00
CA SER A 34 -15.08 1.01 -23.62
C SER A 34 -13.95 1.39 -22.66
N ASP A 35 -13.40 2.59 -22.84
CA ASP A 35 -12.66 3.27 -21.76
C ASP A 35 -13.70 4.10 -21.00
N GLY A 36 -14.06 3.63 -19.81
CA GLY A 36 -14.86 4.42 -18.87
C GLY A 36 -14.13 5.73 -18.64
N HIS A 37 -14.71 6.80 -19.18
CA HIS A 37 -14.24 8.17 -19.04
C HIS A 37 -13.89 8.45 -17.58
N ASP A 38 -12.62 8.78 -17.33
CA ASP A 38 -12.25 9.63 -16.20
C ASP A 38 -13.06 10.92 -16.33
N GLU A 39 -13.95 11.19 -15.37
CA GLU A 39 -14.55 12.52 -15.21
C GLU A 39 -13.46 13.51 -14.78
N ILE A 40 -12.71 14.00 -15.77
CA ILE A 40 -12.18 15.37 -15.73
C ILE A 40 -13.30 16.23 -16.33
N GLY A 41 -14.24 16.70 -15.50
CA GLY A 41 -15.36 17.48 -16.04
C GLY A 41 -16.55 17.73 -15.12
N SER A 42 -16.35 18.15 -13.88
CA SER A 42 -17.34 19.05 -13.26
C SER A 42 -16.62 20.16 -12.51
N ASN A 43 -16.79 21.39 -12.96
CA ASN A 43 -16.20 22.60 -12.38
C ASN A 43 -17.00 23.07 -11.13
N GLN A 44 -17.64 22.12 -10.44
CA GLN A 44 -18.23 22.30 -9.13
C GLN A 44 -17.31 21.59 -8.14
N PRO A 45 -16.88 22.23 -7.04
CA PRO A 45 -16.16 21.53 -6.00
C PRO A 45 -17.01 20.32 -5.59
N GLN A 46 -16.55 19.10 -5.85
CA GLN A 46 -17.24 17.92 -5.32
C GLN A 46 -17.19 18.04 -3.80
N LEU A 47 -18.33 18.39 -3.19
CA LEU A 47 -18.42 18.70 -1.78
C LEU A 47 -17.88 17.51 -0.97
N GLY A 48 -16.74 17.71 -0.31
CA GLY A 48 -16.23 16.77 0.66
C GLY A 48 -16.98 16.87 1.98
N SER A 49 -16.69 15.96 2.89
CA SER A 49 -17.22 15.94 4.26
C SER A 49 -16.09 15.57 5.22
N SER A 50 -16.14 16.09 6.44
CA SER A 50 -15.29 15.66 7.57
C SER A 50 -15.94 14.59 8.43
N ASP A 51 -17.19 14.19 8.16
CA ASP A 51 -17.97 13.23 8.96
C ASP A 51 -17.43 11.79 8.92
N TRP A 52 -16.37 11.58 8.14
CA TRP A 52 -15.60 10.35 8.15
C TRP A 52 -14.72 10.25 9.38
N GLN A 53 -14.38 11.36 10.06
CA GLN A 53 -13.52 11.37 11.24
C GLN A 53 -14.28 10.88 12.47
N MET A 54 -13.67 9.93 13.18
CA MET A 54 -14.21 9.31 14.39
C MET A 54 -13.49 9.89 15.60
N HIS A 55 -14.24 10.27 16.63
CA HIS A 55 -13.67 10.66 17.91
C HIS A 55 -13.31 9.45 18.77
N ASP A 56 -12.23 9.54 19.55
CA ASP A 56 -11.75 8.44 20.41
C ASP A 56 -12.82 7.92 21.39
N SER A 57 -13.68 8.79 21.90
CA SER A 57 -14.80 8.42 22.80
C SER A 57 -15.85 7.52 22.12
N GLN A 58 -15.96 7.60 20.79
CA GLN A 58 -16.89 6.83 19.99
C GLN A 58 -16.32 5.48 19.57
N VAL A 59 -15.01 5.25 19.68
CA VAL A 59 -14.41 3.98 19.28
C VAL A 59 -15.05 2.84 20.09
N ALA A 60 -15.61 1.87 19.37
CA ALA A 60 -16.24 0.69 19.99
C ALA A 60 -15.20 -0.29 20.56
N GLY A 61 -15.59 -1.14 21.49
CA GLY A 61 -14.80 -2.31 21.88
C GLY A 61 -14.62 -3.32 20.73
N PRO A 62 -13.61 -4.22 20.81
CA PRO A 62 -13.21 -5.12 19.71
C PRO A 62 -14.28 -6.13 19.27
N MET A 63 -15.27 -6.43 20.13
CA MET A 63 -16.43 -7.26 19.81
C MET A 63 -17.77 -6.51 20.01
N GLU A 64 -17.71 -5.24 20.43
CA GLU A 64 -18.90 -4.40 20.66
C GLU A 64 -19.50 -3.93 19.33
N LEU A 65 -18.64 -3.41 18.45
CA LEU A 65 -18.93 -3.14 17.05
C LEU A 65 -17.63 -3.32 16.27
N ALA A 66 -17.59 -4.35 15.41
CA ALA A 66 -16.43 -4.65 14.59
C ALA A 66 -16.83 -5.33 13.30
N GLY A 67 -16.04 -5.15 12.25
CA GLY A 67 -16.29 -5.83 10.99
C GLY A 67 -15.08 -5.91 10.08
N TYR A 68 -15.23 -6.70 9.03
CA TYR A 68 -14.27 -6.84 7.94
C TYR A 68 -15.00 -7.10 6.61
N ALA A 69 -14.30 -6.87 5.51
CA ALA A 69 -14.75 -7.24 4.17
C ALA A 69 -14.05 -8.53 3.72
N ASP A 70 -14.74 -9.36 2.94
CA ASP A 70 -14.13 -10.55 2.31
C ASP A 70 -13.11 -10.23 1.21
N HIS A 71 -12.88 -8.94 0.97
CA HIS A 71 -11.91 -8.41 0.04
C HIS A 71 -11.16 -7.24 0.70
N VAL A 72 -9.84 -7.17 0.47
CA VAL A 72 -9.07 -5.95 0.79
C VAL A 72 -9.13 -4.93 -0.34
N SER A 73 -9.40 -5.41 -1.56
CA SER A 73 -9.62 -4.59 -2.75
C SER A 73 -10.70 -5.21 -3.65
N VAL A 74 -11.44 -4.35 -4.35
CA VAL A 74 -12.40 -4.73 -5.40
C VAL A 74 -12.27 -3.79 -6.60
N ARG A 75 -12.70 -4.23 -7.78
CA ARG A 75 -12.90 -3.31 -8.91
C ARG A 75 -14.20 -2.50 -8.74
N SER A 76 -14.31 -1.38 -9.44
CA SER A 76 -15.58 -0.66 -9.52
C SER A 76 -16.66 -1.57 -10.13
N GLY A 77 -17.81 -1.69 -9.45
CA GLY A 77 -18.89 -2.59 -9.84
C GLY A 77 -18.77 -4.02 -9.32
N GLU A 78 -17.61 -4.43 -8.79
CA GLU A 78 -17.45 -5.72 -8.12
C GLU A 78 -17.97 -5.63 -6.68
N PRO A 79 -18.98 -6.44 -6.30
CA PRO A 79 -19.53 -6.41 -4.96
C PRO A 79 -18.59 -7.09 -3.96
N PHE A 80 -18.69 -6.69 -2.70
CA PHE A 80 -18.06 -7.40 -1.57
C PHE A 80 -19.07 -7.63 -0.45
N ARG A 81 -18.79 -8.60 0.42
CA ARG A 81 -19.61 -8.87 1.61
C ARG A 81 -18.94 -8.28 2.83
N LEU A 82 -19.77 -7.70 3.70
CA LEU A 82 -19.37 -7.25 5.03
C LEU A 82 -19.80 -8.26 6.08
N PHE A 83 -18.89 -8.53 7.01
CA PHE A 83 -19.09 -9.39 8.17
C PHE A 83 -18.98 -8.50 9.40
N VAL A 84 -20.09 -8.28 10.11
CA VAL A 84 -20.14 -7.34 11.22
C VAL A 84 -20.74 -8.02 12.45
N THR A 85 -20.10 -7.81 13.59
CA THR A 85 -20.67 -8.05 14.92
C THR A 85 -21.12 -6.73 15.52
N SER A 86 -22.29 -6.70 16.15
CA SER A 86 -22.75 -5.56 16.94
C SER A 86 -23.54 -6.02 18.15
N SER A 87 -23.01 -5.75 19.35
CA SER A 87 -23.77 -5.71 20.60
C SER A 87 -24.20 -4.28 20.97
N ALA A 88 -23.78 -3.29 20.19
CA ALA A 88 -24.08 -1.86 20.34
C ALA A 88 -25.46 -1.44 19.80
N GLY A 89 -26.25 -2.41 19.32
CA GLY A 89 -27.55 -2.19 18.68
C GLY A 89 -27.48 -2.15 17.17
N ALA A 90 -28.55 -1.65 16.55
CA ALA A 90 -28.60 -1.44 15.10
C ALA A 90 -27.52 -0.43 14.67
N TYR A 91 -27.08 -0.52 13.42
CA TYR A 91 -26.03 0.35 12.91
C TYR A 91 -26.24 0.68 11.43
N THR A 92 -25.54 1.70 10.95
CA THR A 92 -25.43 2.03 9.52
C THR A 92 -23.98 1.91 9.08
N VAL A 93 -23.78 1.73 7.78
CA VAL A 93 -22.47 1.77 7.13
C VAL A 93 -22.44 2.98 6.21
N ARG A 94 -21.46 3.86 6.39
CA ARG A 94 -21.19 4.98 5.49
C ARG A 94 -19.85 4.78 4.80
N ALA A 95 -19.84 4.75 3.48
CA ALA A 95 -18.63 4.60 2.69
C ALA A 95 -18.09 5.98 2.29
N PHE A 96 -16.89 6.30 2.75
CA PHE A 96 -16.19 7.52 2.40
C PHE A 96 -15.01 7.21 1.49
N ARG A 97 -14.96 7.82 0.30
CA ARG A 97 -13.76 7.80 -0.55
C ARG A 97 -12.79 8.86 -0.02
N ILE A 98 -11.61 8.43 0.40
CA ILE A 98 -10.54 9.30 0.87
C ILE A 98 -9.96 10.08 -0.30
N GLY A 99 -9.63 11.36 -0.06
CA GLY A 99 -9.14 12.25 -1.11
C GLY A 99 -9.00 13.70 -0.66
N TRP A 100 -8.55 14.58 -1.55
CA TRP A 100 -8.29 15.97 -1.16
C TRP A 100 -9.57 16.75 -0.82
N TYR A 101 -10.55 16.75 -1.73
CA TYR A 101 -11.85 17.43 -1.60
C TYR A 101 -11.80 18.81 -0.93
N ALA A 102 -10.92 19.69 -1.46
CA ALA A 102 -10.71 21.05 -0.93
C ALA A 102 -10.32 21.10 0.56
N GLY A 103 -9.67 20.05 1.08
CA GLY A 103 -9.22 19.93 2.46
C GLY A 103 -10.19 19.17 3.37
N ALA A 104 -11.36 18.74 2.91
CA ALA A 104 -12.30 17.95 3.72
C ALA A 104 -11.82 16.51 3.98
N GLY A 105 -10.92 15.99 3.16
CA GLY A 105 -10.23 14.72 3.37
C GLY A 105 -10.98 13.46 2.90
N ALA A 106 -12.29 13.54 2.68
CA ALA A 106 -13.07 12.49 2.05
C ALA A 106 -14.38 13.00 1.43
N LYS A 107 -15.03 12.14 0.64
CA LYS A 107 -16.39 12.33 0.12
C LYS A 107 -17.25 11.13 0.51
N LEU A 108 -18.46 11.38 1.01
CA LEU A 108 -19.45 10.33 1.23
C LEU A 108 -19.95 9.81 -0.12
N ILE A 109 -19.76 8.52 -0.36
CA ILE A 109 -20.15 7.84 -1.61
C ILE A 109 -21.45 7.07 -1.44
N TRP A 110 -21.67 6.48 -0.26
CA TRP A 110 -22.80 5.59 -0.04
C TRP A 110 -23.15 5.46 1.44
N THR A 111 -24.43 5.25 1.73
CA THR A 111 -24.95 4.96 3.07
C THR A 111 -25.89 3.75 2.98
N SER A 112 -25.71 2.78 3.86
CA SER A 112 -26.61 1.63 3.96
C SER A 112 -27.95 2.02 4.59
N PRO A 113 -29.02 1.22 4.38
CA PRO A 113 -30.13 1.17 5.32
C PRO A 113 -29.64 0.82 6.74
N SER A 114 -30.49 1.04 7.75
CA SER A 114 -30.21 0.55 9.11
C SER A 114 -30.15 -0.98 9.11
N VAL A 115 -29.06 -1.53 9.63
CA VAL A 115 -28.83 -2.97 9.77
C VAL A 115 -29.08 -3.38 11.22
N PRO A 116 -29.93 -4.39 11.48
CA PRO A 116 -30.11 -4.92 12.84
C PRO A 116 -28.79 -5.39 13.44
N GLY A 117 -28.53 -5.03 14.70
CA GLY A 117 -27.35 -5.48 15.42
C GLY A 117 -27.44 -6.97 15.74
N LYS A 118 -26.39 -7.72 15.40
CA LYS A 118 -26.27 -9.14 15.72
C LYS A 118 -24.86 -9.42 16.24
N ALA A 119 -24.77 -10.04 17.41
CA ALA A 119 -23.51 -10.57 17.90
C ALA A 119 -23.10 -11.79 17.06
N GLN A 120 -21.86 -11.80 16.57
CA GLN A 120 -21.28 -12.94 15.87
C GLN A 120 -20.57 -13.88 16.86
N PRO A 121 -20.30 -15.14 16.48
CA PRO A 121 -19.54 -16.06 17.32
C PRO A 121 -18.16 -15.52 17.71
N GLN A 122 -17.60 -16.06 18.79
CA GLN A 122 -16.20 -15.78 19.14
C GLN A 122 -15.26 -16.23 18.01
N PRO A 123 -14.16 -15.51 17.75
CA PRO A 123 -13.20 -15.91 16.74
C PRO A 123 -12.48 -17.21 17.10
N ILE A 124 -11.94 -17.86 16.08
CA ILE A 124 -11.22 -19.13 16.21
C ILE A 124 -9.73 -18.85 16.32
N LEU A 125 -9.07 -19.46 17.30
CA LEU A 125 -7.61 -19.54 17.40
C LEU A 125 -7.13 -20.85 16.78
N THR A 126 -6.35 -20.77 15.69
CA THR A 126 -5.80 -21.96 15.03
C THR A 126 -4.53 -22.46 15.72
N LYS A 127 -4.06 -23.65 15.35
CA LYS A 127 -2.79 -24.24 15.82
C LYS A 127 -1.57 -23.34 15.55
N ASP A 128 -1.62 -22.59 14.45
CA ASP A 128 -0.57 -21.65 14.01
C ASP A 128 -0.66 -20.29 14.71
N ARG A 129 -1.53 -20.21 15.73
CA ARG A 129 -1.82 -19.02 16.53
C ARG A 129 -2.38 -17.87 15.71
N MET A 130 -3.04 -18.20 14.61
CA MET A 130 -3.82 -17.25 13.82
C MET A 130 -5.18 -17.08 14.47
N ILE A 131 -5.61 -15.84 14.66
CA ILE A 131 -7.00 -15.51 15.01
C ILE A 131 -7.77 -15.28 13.72
N THR A 132 -8.93 -15.91 13.56
CA THR A 132 -9.80 -15.73 12.40
C THR A 132 -11.26 -15.55 12.83
N ALA A 133 -11.98 -14.69 12.12
CA ALA A 133 -13.43 -14.51 12.22
C ALA A 133 -14.16 -15.11 11.00
N ALA A 134 -13.54 -16.06 10.28
CA ALA A 134 -14.14 -16.74 9.13
C ALA A 134 -15.37 -17.59 9.50
N ASN A 135 -15.63 -17.81 10.79
CA ASN A 135 -16.86 -18.44 11.29
C ASN A 135 -18.05 -17.46 11.41
N TRP A 136 -17.87 -16.17 11.10
CA TRP A 136 -18.94 -15.19 11.06
C TRP A 136 -19.80 -15.37 9.81
N SER A 137 -21.09 -15.11 9.94
CA SER A 137 -21.99 -15.08 8.77
C SER A 137 -21.96 -13.69 8.11
N PRO A 138 -22.02 -13.61 6.76
CA PRO A 138 -22.08 -12.34 6.04
C PRO A 138 -23.33 -11.57 6.48
N THR A 139 -23.18 -10.26 6.66
CA THR A 139 -24.22 -9.38 7.20
C THR A 139 -24.91 -8.56 6.12
N LEU A 140 -24.14 -8.02 5.17
CA LEU A 140 -24.68 -7.36 3.97
C LEU A 140 -23.73 -7.51 2.78
N THR A 141 -24.27 -7.39 1.57
CA THR A 141 -23.48 -7.26 0.34
C THR A 141 -23.51 -5.82 -0.13
N VAL A 142 -22.35 -5.21 -0.32
CA VAL A 142 -22.22 -3.82 -0.77
C VAL A 142 -21.95 -3.81 -2.27
N GLN A 143 -22.77 -3.07 -3.00
CA GLN A 143 -22.61 -2.86 -4.44
C GLN A 143 -21.74 -1.63 -4.68
N THR A 144 -20.70 -1.76 -5.49
CA THR A 144 -19.72 -0.69 -5.76
C THR A 144 -19.88 -0.09 -7.16
N LYS A 145 -21.01 -0.34 -7.83
CA LYS A 145 -21.26 0.21 -9.17
C LYS A 145 -21.20 1.74 -9.12
N GLY A 146 -20.32 2.32 -9.94
CA GLY A 146 -20.11 3.76 -10.01
C GLY A 146 -19.23 4.33 -8.89
N TRP A 147 -18.63 3.49 -8.04
CA TRP A 147 -17.64 3.95 -7.07
C TRP A 147 -16.32 4.25 -7.81
N PRO A 148 -15.75 5.45 -7.68
CA PRO A 148 -14.46 5.75 -8.28
C PRO A 148 -13.33 4.92 -7.65
N ALA A 149 -12.26 4.66 -8.38
CA ALA A 149 -11.07 4.05 -7.79
C ALA A 149 -10.50 4.95 -6.67
N GLY A 150 -9.99 4.34 -5.59
CA GLY A 150 -9.49 5.07 -4.43
C GLY A 150 -9.43 4.24 -3.17
N SER A 151 -8.89 4.85 -2.11
CA SER A 151 -8.97 4.31 -0.75
C SER A 151 -10.30 4.69 -0.10
N TYR A 152 -10.91 3.75 0.63
CA TYR A 152 -12.20 3.92 1.27
C TYR A 152 -12.14 3.58 2.75
N LEU A 153 -12.86 4.36 3.55
CA LEU A 153 -13.23 4.01 4.91
C LEU A 153 -14.74 3.74 4.97
N LEU A 154 -15.11 2.52 5.34
CA LEU A 154 -16.48 2.17 5.69
C LEU A 154 -16.65 2.43 7.19
N LEU A 155 -17.35 3.51 7.53
CA LEU A 155 -17.65 3.87 8.91
C LEU A 155 -18.93 3.16 9.37
N LEU A 156 -18.77 2.19 10.25
CA LEU A 156 -19.85 1.56 11.01
C LEU A 156 -20.25 2.52 12.14
N ARG A 157 -21.53 2.88 12.25
CA ARG A 157 -22.06 3.70 13.34
C ARG A 157 -23.30 3.06 13.96
N ALA A 158 -23.19 2.64 15.21
CA ALA A 158 -24.28 2.06 15.98
C ALA A 158 -25.20 3.12 16.59
N THR A 159 -26.43 2.73 16.92
CA THR A 159 -27.45 3.60 17.53
C THR A 159 -27.05 4.16 18.89
N ASN A 160 -26.17 3.48 19.63
CA ASN A 160 -25.61 3.97 20.89
C ASN A 160 -24.45 4.98 20.71
N GLY A 161 -24.14 5.36 19.46
CA GLY A 161 -23.09 6.32 19.11
C GLY A 161 -21.69 5.71 18.93
N LYS A 162 -21.52 4.40 19.14
CA LYS A 162 -20.24 3.71 18.93
C LYS A 162 -19.93 3.50 17.46
N GLU A 163 -18.65 3.60 17.13
CA GLU A 163 -18.15 3.62 15.76
C GLU A 163 -16.94 2.70 15.56
N LYS A 164 -16.77 2.23 14.32
CA LYS A 164 -15.64 1.43 13.86
C LYS A 164 -15.42 1.63 12.37
N TYR A 165 -14.17 1.62 11.92
CA TYR A 165 -13.85 1.58 10.49
C TYR A 165 -13.66 0.16 9.96
N VAL A 166 -13.94 0.00 8.67
CA VAL A 166 -13.45 -1.11 7.85
C VAL A 166 -12.79 -0.49 6.60
N PRO A 167 -11.47 -0.63 6.41
CA PRO A 167 -10.78 -0.10 5.24
C PRO A 167 -11.05 -0.99 4.01
N LEU A 168 -11.09 -0.36 2.83
CA LEU A 168 -11.21 -1.04 1.54
C LEU A 168 -10.49 -0.20 0.48
N VAL A 169 -9.96 -0.84 -0.55
CA VAL A 169 -9.52 -0.15 -1.77
C VAL A 169 -10.42 -0.51 -2.94
N VAL A 170 -10.99 0.48 -3.62
CA VAL A 170 -11.53 0.27 -4.96
C VAL A 170 -10.35 0.43 -5.92
N ARG A 171 -9.81 -0.70 -6.39
CA ARG A 171 -8.59 -0.71 -7.21
C ARG A 171 -8.89 -0.29 -8.65
N SER A 172 -7.88 0.28 -9.30
CA SER A 172 -7.92 0.56 -10.74
C SER A 172 -7.74 -0.73 -11.55
N ASP A 173 -8.34 -0.77 -12.74
CA ASP A 173 -8.17 -1.90 -13.67
C ASP A 173 -6.77 -1.95 -14.29
N ARG A 174 -6.20 -0.77 -14.55
CA ARG A 174 -4.86 -0.58 -15.11
C ARG A 174 -4.26 0.72 -14.57
N ALA A 175 -2.93 0.76 -14.42
CA ALA A 175 -2.20 1.95 -13.99
C ALA A 175 -1.52 2.69 -15.15
N ARG A 176 -1.83 2.33 -16.41
CA ARG A 176 -1.25 2.97 -17.61
C ARG A 176 -1.37 4.49 -17.54
N ASP A 177 -0.25 5.16 -17.78
CA ASP A 177 -0.10 6.62 -17.78
C ASP A 177 -0.50 7.32 -16.47
N ALA A 178 -0.62 6.57 -15.37
CA ALA A 178 -0.96 7.08 -14.05
C ALA A 178 0.19 6.89 -13.05
N VAL A 179 0.12 7.61 -11.93
CA VAL A 179 0.88 7.33 -10.71
C VAL A 179 0.06 6.39 -9.84
N LEU A 180 0.55 5.16 -9.62
CA LEU A 180 -0.12 4.15 -8.82
C LEU A 180 0.21 4.35 -7.33
N ILE A 181 -0.80 4.54 -6.49
CA ILE A 181 -0.68 4.50 -5.03
C ILE A 181 -0.97 3.07 -4.55
N VAL A 182 -0.05 2.50 -3.77
CA VAL A 182 -0.20 1.16 -3.19
C VAL A 182 -0.51 1.26 -1.70
N SER A 183 -1.65 0.71 -1.29
CA SER A 183 -2.01 0.54 0.12
C SER A 183 -1.31 -0.70 0.70
N GLY A 184 -0.49 -0.49 1.73
CA GLY A 184 0.30 -1.52 2.41
C GLY A 184 -0.51 -2.43 3.33
N VAL A 185 -1.58 -3.05 2.84
CA VAL A 185 -2.51 -3.87 3.66
C VAL A 185 -1.85 -5.08 4.31
N ASN A 186 -0.74 -5.56 3.76
CA ASN A 186 0.09 -6.59 4.39
C ASN A 186 0.68 -6.10 5.72
N THR A 187 1.22 -4.88 5.73
CA THR A 187 1.77 -4.27 6.94
C THR A 187 0.66 -4.02 7.95
N ASP A 188 -0.47 -3.47 7.52
CA ASP A 188 -1.64 -3.29 8.39
C ASP A 188 -2.03 -4.61 9.09
N GLU A 189 -2.09 -5.70 8.32
CA GLU A 189 -2.52 -7.00 8.83
C GLU A 189 -1.45 -7.71 9.67
N ALA A 190 -0.16 -7.50 9.39
CA ALA A 190 0.93 -8.00 10.22
C ALA A 190 0.91 -7.42 11.64
N TYR A 191 0.53 -6.15 11.77
CA TYR A 191 0.45 -5.42 13.02
C TYR A 191 -0.91 -5.54 13.71
N ASN A 192 -1.96 -5.90 12.98
CA ASN A 192 -3.32 -6.08 13.50
C ASN A 192 -3.34 -7.04 14.70
N ALA A 193 -3.56 -6.51 15.90
CA ALA A 193 -3.61 -7.26 17.15
C ALA A 193 -5.02 -7.64 17.58
N TRP A 194 -6.01 -7.60 16.68
CA TRP A 194 -7.38 -7.99 17.00
C TRP A 194 -7.42 -9.45 17.47
N GLY A 195 -8.10 -9.69 18.59
CA GLY A 195 -8.05 -10.97 19.30
C GLY A 195 -6.79 -11.21 20.13
N SER A 196 -5.94 -10.20 20.34
CA SER A 196 -4.66 -10.25 21.09
C SER A 196 -3.50 -10.98 20.41
N TYR A 197 -3.59 -11.21 19.09
CA TYR A 197 -2.56 -11.89 18.31
C TYR A 197 -2.23 -11.12 17.03
N SER A 198 -0.93 -10.99 16.75
CA SER A 198 -0.36 -10.43 15.53
C SER A 198 0.94 -11.16 15.17
N LEU A 199 1.58 -10.79 14.06
CA LEU A 199 2.92 -11.30 13.73
C LEU A 199 4.02 -10.77 14.67
N TYR A 200 3.70 -9.88 15.62
CA TYR A 200 4.66 -9.35 16.58
C TYR A 200 4.46 -9.90 17.99
N HIS A 201 3.21 -10.18 18.40
CA HIS A 201 2.96 -10.70 19.74
C HIS A 201 1.67 -11.51 19.85
N GLY A 202 1.62 -12.38 20.86
CA GLY A 202 0.38 -13.00 21.34
C GLY A 202 -0.16 -12.31 22.60
N PRO A 203 -1.03 -12.99 23.36
CA PRO A 203 -1.61 -12.49 24.60
C PRO A 203 -0.54 -12.00 25.58
N ARG A 204 -0.88 -10.94 26.33
CA ARG A 204 0.05 -10.24 27.25
C ARG A 204 1.33 -9.75 26.55
N LYS A 205 1.23 -9.40 25.25
CA LYS A 205 2.33 -8.87 24.42
C LYS A 205 3.53 -9.83 24.32
N SER A 206 3.32 -11.14 24.45
CA SER A 206 4.39 -12.13 24.38
C SER A 206 4.84 -12.39 22.94
N ALA A 207 6.07 -11.98 22.59
CA ALA A 207 6.68 -12.24 21.29
C ALA A 207 6.82 -13.74 20.99
N ALA A 208 7.15 -14.56 21.99
CA ALA A 208 7.26 -16.01 21.83
C ALA A 208 5.92 -16.70 21.48
N LYS A 209 4.79 -16.04 21.76
CA LYS A 209 3.43 -16.51 21.49
C LYS A 209 2.77 -15.82 20.30
N ARG A 210 3.51 -15.04 19.51
CA ARG A 210 3.00 -14.40 18.29
C ARG A 210 2.41 -15.41 17.30
N SER A 211 1.57 -14.89 16.41
CA SER A 211 1.07 -15.61 15.25
C SER A 211 2.20 -15.97 14.29
N LEU A 212 2.06 -17.12 13.64
CA LEU A 212 2.94 -17.54 12.54
C LEU A 212 2.35 -17.17 11.16
N MET A 213 1.06 -16.86 11.14
CA MET A 213 0.30 -16.36 10.01
C MET A 213 -0.90 -15.56 10.51
N VAL A 214 -1.40 -14.66 9.68
CA VAL A 214 -2.56 -13.80 9.93
C VAL A 214 -3.51 -13.88 8.74
N THR A 215 -4.76 -13.42 8.87
CA THR A 215 -5.78 -13.52 7.82
C THR A 215 -6.52 -12.21 7.67
N PHE A 216 -6.86 -11.85 6.44
CA PHE A 216 -7.73 -10.71 6.14
C PHE A 216 -9.21 -10.98 6.51
N ASP A 217 -9.55 -12.21 6.92
CA ASP A 217 -10.89 -12.60 7.41
C ASP A 217 -11.07 -12.31 8.91
N ARG A 218 -10.69 -11.11 9.33
CA ARG A 218 -10.92 -10.62 10.69
C ARG A 218 -10.96 -9.09 10.73
N PRO A 219 -11.63 -8.51 11.73
CA PRO A 219 -11.56 -7.07 11.95
C PRO A 219 -10.13 -6.60 12.28
N TYR A 220 -9.88 -5.31 12.04
CA TYR A 220 -8.70 -4.63 12.56
C TYR A 220 -8.94 -4.16 14.00
N ASP A 221 -7.87 -4.08 14.80
CA ASP A 221 -7.92 -3.57 16.16
C ASP A 221 -8.09 -2.05 16.24
N LEU A 222 -8.14 -1.52 17.47
CA LEU A 222 -8.29 -0.08 17.75
C LEU A 222 -9.53 0.50 17.05
N ASN A 223 -9.38 1.53 16.23
CA ASN A 223 -10.46 2.15 15.45
C ASN A 223 -10.82 1.38 14.18
N GLY A 224 -10.10 0.29 13.86
CA GLY A 224 -10.33 -0.55 12.68
C GLY A 224 -9.58 -0.10 11.42
N ALA A 225 -8.82 0.99 11.43
CA ALA A 225 -8.13 1.49 10.25
C ALA A 225 -6.88 2.33 10.56
N ARG A 226 -6.16 2.02 11.66
CA ARG A 226 -5.01 2.83 12.12
C ARG A 226 -3.98 3.08 11.01
N GLY A 227 -3.47 2.04 10.36
CA GLY A 227 -2.43 2.19 9.31
C GLY A 227 -2.93 2.90 8.06
N MET A 228 -4.20 2.69 7.66
CA MET A 228 -4.83 3.50 6.61
C MET A 228 -4.84 4.99 6.99
N LEU A 229 -5.22 5.33 8.23
CA LEU A 229 -5.31 6.71 8.69
C LEU A 229 -3.92 7.38 8.81
N THR A 230 -2.91 6.68 9.34
CA THR A 230 -1.59 7.25 9.59
C THR A 230 -0.70 7.27 8.35
N ASP A 231 -0.72 6.19 7.56
CA ASP A 231 0.30 5.94 6.54
C ASP A 231 -0.22 6.02 5.10
N ASN A 232 -1.54 6.15 4.89
CA ASN A 232 -2.16 6.24 3.56
C ASN A 232 -2.95 7.54 3.34
N VAL A 233 -3.86 7.91 4.24
CA VAL A 233 -4.74 9.09 4.10
C VAL A 233 -3.94 10.38 3.79
N PRO A 234 -2.93 10.78 4.58
CA PRO A 234 -2.14 11.97 4.26
C PRO A 234 -1.50 11.94 2.87
N LEU A 235 -0.95 10.79 2.46
CA LEU A 235 -0.32 10.63 1.15
C LEU A 235 -1.36 10.74 0.02
N VAL A 236 -2.51 10.06 0.15
CA VAL A 236 -3.60 10.10 -0.83
C VAL A 236 -4.14 11.52 -1.01
N GLN A 237 -4.31 12.26 0.09
CA GLN A 237 -4.76 13.65 0.03
C GLN A 237 -3.75 14.55 -0.69
N GLN A 238 -2.45 14.38 -0.46
CA GLN A 238 -1.43 15.14 -1.21
C GLN A 238 -1.36 14.71 -2.68
N ALA A 239 -1.47 13.41 -2.96
CA ALA A 239 -1.48 12.88 -4.31
C ALA A 239 -2.65 13.48 -5.12
N GLU A 240 -3.87 13.48 -4.57
CA GLU A 240 -5.02 14.06 -5.26
C GLU A 240 -4.93 15.59 -5.39
N ARG A 241 -4.37 16.27 -4.38
CA ARG A 241 -4.12 17.71 -4.44
C ARG A 241 -3.17 18.09 -5.58
N SER A 242 -2.29 17.20 -6.01
CA SER A 242 -1.36 17.46 -7.12
C SER A 242 -2.05 17.55 -8.49
N GLY A 243 -3.26 17.01 -8.62
CA GLY A 243 -4.02 16.99 -9.87
C GLY A 243 -3.51 16.03 -10.93
N VAL A 244 -2.52 15.18 -10.62
CA VAL A 244 -2.02 14.17 -11.57
C VAL A 244 -3.00 13.00 -11.67
N ARG A 245 -2.91 12.25 -12.77
CA ARG A 245 -3.69 11.01 -12.95
C ARG A 245 -3.21 9.96 -11.95
N LEU A 246 -4.10 9.49 -11.09
CA LEU A 246 -3.82 8.47 -10.08
C LEU A 246 -4.46 7.14 -10.43
N ALA A 247 -3.81 6.07 -9.99
CA ALA A 247 -4.37 4.72 -9.91
C ALA A 247 -4.20 4.20 -8.47
N TYR A 248 -4.97 3.18 -8.09
CA TYR A 248 -4.96 2.63 -6.73
C TYR A 248 -4.90 1.12 -6.74
N ALA A 249 -4.16 0.55 -5.80
CA ALA A 249 -4.07 -0.88 -5.56
C ALA A 249 -3.65 -1.17 -4.12
N THR A 250 -3.66 -2.45 -3.75
CA THR A 250 -3.14 -2.96 -2.50
C THR A 250 -1.88 -3.81 -2.73
N SER A 251 -1.13 -4.09 -1.66
CA SER A 251 -0.03 -5.07 -1.68
C SER A 251 -0.46 -6.48 -2.15
N VAL A 252 -1.73 -6.85 -1.99
CA VAL A 252 -2.28 -8.11 -2.51
C VAL A 252 -2.42 -8.09 -4.04
N ASP A 253 -2.87 -6.97 -4.60
CA ASP A 253 -3.06 -6.81 -6.05
C ASP A 253 -1.74 -6.92 -6.82
N LEU A 254 -0.62 -6.52 -6.24
CA LEU A 254 0.71 -6.63 -6.87
C LEU A 254 1.11 -8.06 -7.22
N GLN A 255 0.64 -9.04 -6.42
CA GLN A 255 0.81 -10.46 -6.74
C GLN A 255 -0.36 -11.00 -7.56
N ALA A 256 -1.59 -10.62 -7.23
CA ALA A 256 -2.78 -11.18 -7.86
C ALA A 256 -2.94 -10.76 -9.33
N ASP A 257 -2.50 -9.55 -9.68
CA ASP A 257 -2.67 -8.95 -11.00
C ASP A 257 -1.45 -8.08 -11.38
N PRO A 258 -0.27 -8.67 -11.64
CA PRO A 258 0.92 -7.90 -12.01
C PRO A 258 0.77 -7.16 -13.35
N GLY A 259 -0.23 -7.51 -14.16
CA GLY A 259 -0.57 -6.81 -15.42
C GLY A 259 -1.03 -5.37 -15.19
N LEU A 260 -1.59 -5.07 -14.02
CA LEU A 260 -1.97 -3.73 -13.55
C LEU A 260 -0.85 -2.69 -13.73
N LEU A 261 0.40 -3.11 -13.52
CA LEU A 261 1.57 -2.22 -13.49
C LEU A 261 2.01 -1.75 -14.89
N LYS A 262 1.50 -2.37 -15.96
CA LYS A 262 1.98 -2.15 -17.31
C LYS A 262 1.72 -0.70 -17.76
N GLY A 263 2.81 0.03 -17.99
CA GLY A 263 2.78 1.40 -18.48
C GLY A 263 2.47 2.44 -17.41
N ALA A 264 2.54 2.08 -16.12
CA ALA A 264 2.49 3.07 -15.04
C ALA A 264 3.63 4.09 -15.18
N LYS A 265 3.35 5.36 -14.86
CA LYS A 265 4.39 6.40 -14.80
C LYS A 265 5.24 6.25 -13.54
N ALA A 266 4.58 5.88 -12.44
CA ALA A 266 5.23 5.63 -11.17
C ALA A 266 4.41 4.69 -10.29
N ILE A 267 5.06 4.11 -9.29
CA ILE A 267 4.45 3.35 -8.19
C ILE A 267 4.95 3.96 -6.88
N VAL A 268 4.01 4.32 -6.00
CA VAL A 268 4.27 5.03 -4.74
C VAL A 268 3.79 4.18 -3.57
N PHE A 269 4.69 3.95 -2.62
CA PHE A 269 4.43 3.25 -1.37
C PHE A 269 4.35 4.25 -0.20
N GLY A 270 3.47 3.96 0.75
CA GLY A 270 3.18 4.81 1.91
C GLY A 270 4.29 4.90 2.94
N GLY A 271 3.95 5.41 4.13
CA GLY A 271 4.91 5.66 5.21
C GLY A 271 5.54 4.40 5.78
N HIS A 272 4.88 3.24 5.68
CA HIS A 272 5.39 1.98 6.23
C HIS A 272 4.88 0.76 5.42
N ASP A 273 5.73 0.24 4.52
CA ASP A 273 5.39 -0.89 3.64
C ASP A 273 6.39 -2.05 3.81
N GLU A 274 6.32 -2.68 4.98
CA GLU A 274 7.33 -3.60 5.51
C GLU A 274 7.22 -5.03 4.93
N TYR A 275 6.02 -5.49 4.55
CA TYR A 275 5.73 -6.90 4.30
C TYR A 275 5.43 -7.23 2.83
N TRP A 276 6.38 -7.91 2.17
CA TRP A 276 6.34 -8.15 0.73
C TRP A 276 6.40 -9.63 0.36
N THR A 277 5.65 -10.03 -0.67
CA THR A 277 5.79 -11.34 -1.28
C THR A 277 6.86 -11.35 -2.36
N LEU A 278 7.41 -12.52 -2.65
CA LEU A 278 8.39 -12.68 -3.72
C LEU A 278 7.84 -12.32 -5.11
N PRO A 279 6.62 -12.75 -5.50
CA PRO A 279 6.01 -12.32 -6.76
C PRO A 279 5.78 -10.81 -6.84
N ALA A 280 5.32 -10.17 -5.76
CA ALA A 280 5.10 -8.73 -5.75
C ALA A 280 6.41 -7.95 -5.95
N ARG A 281 7.47 -8.29 -5.19
CA ARG A 281 8.78 -7.64 -5.37
C ARG A 281 9.30 -7.80 -6.80
N ALA A 282 9.21 -9.01 -7.37
CA ALA A 282 9.63 -9.27 -8.73
C ALA A 282 8.84 -8.45 -9.77
N ALA A 283 7.53 -8.27 -9.57
CA ALA A 283 6.68 -7.45 -10.44
C ALA A 283 7.08 -5.97 -10.40
N ILE A 284 7.36 -5.44 -9.20
CA ILE A 284 7.81 -4.05 -9.02
C ILE A 284 9.20 -3.82 -9.63
N THR A 285 10.15 -4.73 -9.41
CA THR A 285 11.48 -4.65 -10.02
C THR A 285 11.38 -4.64 -11.55
N ARG A 286 10.55 -5.52 -12.15
CA ARG A 286 10.32 -5.52 -13.60
C ARG A 286 9.68 -4.22 -14.10
N ALA A 287 8.74 -3.64 -13.34
CA ALA A 287 8.12 -2.37 -13.71
C ALA A 287 9.16 -1.22 -13.74
N ARG A 288 10.06 -1.17 -12.73
CA ARG A 288 11.19 -0.24 -12.69
C ARG A 288 12.11 -0.41 -13.90
N ASP A 289 12.50 -1.65 -14.16
CA ASP A 289 13.41 -1.97 -15.26
C ASP A 289 12.76 -1.76 -16.65
N ALA A 290 11.43 -1.59 -16.69
CA ALA A 290 10.67 -1.19 -17.88
C ALA A 290 10.37 0.34 -17.97
N GLY A 291 10.87 1.16 -17.04
CA GLY A 291 10.77 2.62 -17.07
C GLY A 291 9.75 3.22 -16.10
N THR A 292 9.15 2.43 -15.21
CA THR A 292 8.23 2.94 -14.17
C THR A 292 9.04 3.50 -13.00
N ASN A 293 8.81 4.75 -12.61
CA ASN A 293 9.47 5.31 -11.43
C ASN A 293 8.99 4.64 -10.13
N LEU A 294 9.82 4.59 -9.09
CA LEU A 294 9.41 4.15 -7.76
C LEU A 294 9.57 5.27 -6.74
N ALA A 295 8.64 5.40 -5.82
CA ALA A 295 8.77 6.28 -4.67
C ALA A 295 8.40 5.53 -3.38
N PHE A 296 9.33 5.51 -2.43
CA PHE A 296 9.12 4.97 -1.10
C PHE A 296 9.04 6.16 -0.13
N MET A 297 7.83 6.48 0.33
CA MET A 297 7.58 7.66 1.16
C MET A 297 7.82 7.39 2.65
N GLY A 298 8.43 6.27 2.98
CA GLY A 298 8.58 5.71 4.30
C GLY A 298 10.00 5.27 4.67
N ALA A 299 10.09 4.50 5.76
CA ALA A 299 11.22 3.66 6.13
C ALA A 299 10.78 2.21 6.29
N ASN A 300 11.73 1.32 6.56
CA ASN A 300 11.49 -0.10 6.81
C ASN A 300 10.71 -0.79 5.68
N SER A 301 10.88 -0.28 4.46
CA SER A 301 10.20 -0.83 3.29
C SER A 301 10.87 -2.11 2.84
N VAL A 302 10.09 -3.11 2.45
CA VAL A 302 10.59 -4.39 1.92
C VAL A 302 11.45 -5.15 2.96
N PHE A 303 11.16 -5.06 4.24
CA PHE A 303 11.98 -5.68 5.30
C PHE A 303 11.65 -7.16 5.51
N TRP A 304 10.38 -7.53 5.56
CA TRP A 304 9.94 -8.92 5.74
C TRP A 304 9.47 -9.58 4.44
N ARG A 305 9.91 -10.81 4.21
CA ARG A 305 9.33 -11.69 3.21
C ARG A 305 8.13 -12.43 3.78
N VAL A 306 7.01 -12.38 3.05
CA VAL A 306 5.77 -13.13 3.35
C VAL A 306 5.29 -13.94 2.16
N ARG A 307 4.34 -14.84 2.42
CA ARG A 307 3.63 -15.60 1.38
C ARG A 307 2.12 -15.48 1.60
N TYR A 308 1.36 -15.66 0.54
CA TYR A 308 -0.08 -15.82 0.66
C TYR A 308 -0.48 -17.30 0.67
N GLY A 309 -1.56 -17.59 1.39
CA GLY A 309 -2.26 -18.86 1.39
C GLY A 309 -3.77 -18.66 1.19
N PRO A 310 -4.47 -19.71 0.72
CA PRO A 310 -5.89 -19.65 0.43
C PRO A 310 -6.76 -19.88 1.67
N ASP A 311 -8.00 -19.41 1.63
CA ASP A 311 -9.12 -19.89 2.44
C ASP A 311 -10.43 -19.93 1.63
N ALA A 312 -11.58 -19.99 2.31
CA ALA A 312 -12.89 -20.06 1.67
C ALA A 312 -13.29 -18.77 0.91
N HIS A 313 -12.63 -17.63 1.17
CA HIS A 313 -12.91 -16.35 0.53
C HIS A 313 -11.94 -16.01 -0.61
N GLY A 314 -10.83 -16.74 -0.76
CA GLY A 314 -9.97 -16.58 -1.93
C GLY A 314 -8.55 -17.09 -1.76
N ALA A 315 -7.76 -16.99 -2.83
CA ALA A 315 -6.40 -17.54 -2.89
C ALA A 315 -5.36 -16.77 -2.07
N ASN A 316 -5.62 -15.49 -1.77
CA ASN A 316 -4.66 -14.59 -1.12
C ASN A 316 -5.20 -14.02 0.20
N ARG A 317 -5.88 -14.83 1.01
CA ARG A 317 -6.59 -14.38 2.21
C ARG A 317 -5.81 -14.61 3.51
N ILE A 318 -4.89 -15.56 3.52
CA ILE A 318 -3.97 -15.80 4.64
C ILE A 318 -2.60 -15.22 4.27
N MET A 319 -2.03 -14.38 5.14
CA MET A 319 -0.64 -13.93 5.04
C MET A 319 0.25 -14.72 6.02
N ILE A 320 1.15 -15.52 5.45
CA ILE A 320 2.07 -16.39 6.18
C ILE A 320 3.37 -15.63 6.42
N GLY A 321 3.82 -15.58 7.68
CA GLY A 321 5.01 -14.86 8.10
C GLY A 321 5.62 -15.48 9.35
N TYR A 322 6.42 -16.54 9.17
CA TYR A 322 7.04 -17.23 10.29
C TYR A 322 8.06 -16.38 11.00
N LYS A 323 8.69 -15.38 10.35
CA LYS A 323 9.73 -14.49 10.92
C LYS A 323 10.92 -15.23 11.55
N ASP A 324 11.06 -16.52 11.24
CA ASP A 324 12.14 -17.41 11.69
C ASP A 324 12.17 -18.59 10.71
N ALA A 325 13.30 -18.76 10.01
CA ALA A 325 13.48 -19.85 9.06
C ALA A 325 13.30 -21.21 9.73
N LYS A 326 13.67 -21.41 11.00
CA LYS A 326 13.56 -22.73 11.67
C LYS A 326 12.12 -23.18 11.87
N LEU A 327 11.18 -22.24 11.91
CA LEU A 327 9.75 -22.52 12.06
C LEU A 327 9.05 -22.67 10.71
N ASP A 328 9.68 -22.23 9.62
CA ASP A 328 9.08 -22.20 8.29
C ASP A 328 9.16 -23.58 7.61
N PRO A 329 8.03 -24.22 7.25
CA PRO A 329 8.06 -25.46 6.49
C PRO A 329 8.81 -25.33 5.15
N SER A 330 8.84 -24.13 4.55
CA SER A 330 9.54 -23.81 3.31
C SER A 330 10.96 -23.25 3.53
N HIS A 331 11.59 -23.48 4.68
CA HIS A 331 12.82 -22.81 5.12
C HIS A 331 14.02 -22.80 4.17
N ASN A 332 14.09 -23.69 3.18
CA ASN A 332 15.17 -23.74 2.18
C ASN A 332 14.75 -23.28 0.77
N ALA A 333 13.68 -22.48 0.66
CA ALA A 333 13.18 -21.94 -0.60
C ALA A 333 13.37 -20.41 -0.72
N PRO A 334 13.39 -19.83 -1.93
CA PRO A 334 13.49 -18.38 -2.13
C PRO A 334 12.40 -17.58 -1.41
N ASP A 335 11.26 -18.20 -1.13
CA ASP A 335 10.12 -17.60 -0.46
C ASP A 335 10.09 -17.87 1.06
N THR A 336 11.17 -18.40 1.68
CA THR A 336 11.30 -18.49 3.15
C THR A 336 10.97 -17.16 3.81
N THR A 337 10.09 -17.18 4.80
CA THR A 337 9.53 -16.00 5.47
C THR A 337 10.43 -15.46 6.58
N VAL A 338 11.50 -14.79 6.17
CA VAL A 338 12.48 -14.11 7.02
C VAL A 338 12.71 -12.68 6.50
N HIS A 339 13.63 -11.93 7.10
CA HIS A 339 14.03 -10.65 6.50
C HIS A 339 14.55 -10.87 5.08
N TRP A 340 14.28 -9.91 4.20
CA TRP A 340 14.78 -9.93 2.83
C TRP A 340 16.30 -9.99 2.75
N ARG A 341 17.01 -9.34 3.67
CA ARG A 341 18.48 -9.40 3.78
C ARG A 341 19.03 -10.67 4.43
N ALA A 342 18.20 -11.56 4.97
CA ALA A 342 18.65 -12.72 5.73
C ALA A 342 18.83 -13.97 4.84
N ALA A 343 19.67 -14.89 5.32
CA ALA A 343 19.74 -16.25 4.79
C ALA A 343 18.36 -16.96 4.89
N PRO A 344 18.02 -17.90 3.99
CA PRO A 344 18.93 -18.60 3.05
C PRO A 344 19.10 -17.96 1.67
N TYR A 345 18.24 -17.02 1.32
CA TYR A 345 18.21 -16.32 0.03
C TYR A 345 18.18 -14.81 0.27
N PRO A 346 19.32 -14.20 0.62
CA PRO A 346 19.37 -12.77 0.87
C PRO A 346 19.22 -12.00 -0.44
N ASP A 347 18.20 -11.16 -0.50
CA ASP A 347 17.97 -10.11 -1.49
C ASP A 347 17.65 -8.83 -0.71
N PRO A 348 18.67 -8.13 -0.20
CA PRO A 348 18.49 -7.01 0.72
C PRO A 348 17.75 -5.84 0.06
N GLU A 349 17.15 -5.00 0.88
CA GLU A 349 16.22 -3.92 0.54
C GLU A 349 16.88 -2.88 -0.36
N ASN A 350 18.16 -2.61 -0.13
CA ASN A 350 18.97 -1.64 -0.86
C ASN A 350 19.05 -1.93 -2.37
N SER A 351 18.84 -3.18 -2.82
CA SER A 351 18.79 -3.53 -4.25
C SER A 351 17.57 -2.92 -4.97
N LEU A 352 16.56 -2.50 -4.22
CA LEU A 352 15.34 -1.89 -4.74
C LEU A 352 15.12 -0.48 -4.17
N THR A 353 15.19 -0.27 -2.87
CA THR A 353 14.91 1.03 -2.23
C THR A 353 16.12 1.96 -2.25
N GLY A 354 17.31 1.43 -2.51
CA GLY A 354 18.60 2.13 -2.39
C GLY A 354 19.15 2.20 -0.96
N MET A 355 18.36 1.79 0.06
CA MET A 355 18.71 1.91 1.47
C MET A 355 18.36 0.64 2.26
N LEU A 356 18.90 0.54 3.47
CA LEU A 356 18.55 -0.50 4.41
C LEU A 356 17.81 0.12 5.59
N TYR A 357 16.82 -0.61 6.12
CA TYR A 357 16.32 -0.34 7.48
C TYR A 357 17.47 -0.24 8.47
N GLU A 358 17.50 0.89 9.18
CA GLU A 358 18.54 1.27 10.12
C GLU A 358 18.03 1.23 11.55
N CYS A 359 16.90 1.85 11.87
CA CYS A 359 16.61 2.13 13.27
C CYS A 359 15.11 2.14 13.65
N PHE A 360 14.84 1.59 14.84
CA PHE A 360 13.72 1.92 15.72
C PHE A 360 14.17 1.92 17.20
N PRO A 361 13.69 2.84 18.06
CA PRO A 361 12.97 4.06 17.72
C PRO A 361 13.92 5.16 17.25
N ALA A 362 13.67 5.70 16.07
CA ALA A 362 14.41 6.80 15.46
C ALA A 362 13.79 8.15 15.82
N LYS A 363 14.63 9.16 16.12
CA LYS A 363 14.19 10.55 16.25
C LYS A 363 15.23 11.51 15.68
N GLY A 364 14.77 12.46 14.88
CA GLY A 364 15.64 13.54 14.39
C GLY A 364 14.96 14.52 13.44
N ALA A 365 15.78 15.44 12.91
CA ALA A 365 15.38 16.38 11.89
C ALA A 365 15.83 15.89 10.51
N PHE A 366 15.01 16.09 9.48
CA PHE A 366 15.43 15.86 8.10
C PHE A 366 16.40 16.99 7.70
N THR A 367 17.66 16.65 7.43
CA THR A 367 18.72 17.63 7.16
C THR A 367 19.15 17.57 5.70
N VAL A 368 18.90 18.65 4.96
CA VAL A 368 19.19 18.77 3.53
C VAL A 368 20.70 18.73 3.29
N LEU A 369 21.13 17.81 2.43
CA LEU A 369 22.53 17.70 1.99
C LEU A 369 22.72 18.36 0.62
N ASP A 370 21.87 18.03 -0.34
CA ASP A 370 21.90 18.57 -1.70
C ASP A 370 20.71 19.52 -1.93
N PRO A 371 20.88 20.84 -1.71
CA PRO A 371 19.80 21.80 -1.89
C PRO A 371 19.37 21.98 -3.35
N ASN A 372 20.19 21.55 -4.32
CA ASN A 372 19.87 21.64 -5.75
C ASN A 372 19.09 20.43 -6.25
N PHE A 373 18.79 19.46 -5.38
CA PHE A 373 17.98 18.32 -5.75
C PHE A 373 16.60 18.78 -6.23
N PHE A 374 16.18 18.31 -7.41
CA PHE A 374 15.05 18.88 -8.15
C PHE A 374 13.73 18.92 -7.36
N LEU A 375 13.52 17.97 -6.43
CA LEU A 375 12.32 17.93 -5.58
C LEU A 375 12.29 19.03 -4.52
N PHE A 376 13.42 19.66 -4.19
CA PHE A 376 13.48 20.76 -3.22
C PHE A 376 13.19 22.14 -3.84
N THR A 377 12.90 22.20 -5.14
CA THR A 377 12.52 23.44 -5.83
C THR A 377 11.34 24.13 -5.13
N GLY A 378 11.48 25.42 -4.86
CA GLY A 378 10.42 26.24 -4.23
C GLY A 378 10.25 26.03 -2.73
N THR A 379 11.08 25.20 -2.08
CA THR A 379 11.06 25.03 -0.61
C THR A 379 11.83 26.12 0.14
N GLY A 380 12.78 26.78 -0.52
CA GLY A 380 13.73 27.70 0.11
C GLY A 380 14.82 27.01 0.93
N ALA A 381 14.93 25.68 0.88
CA ALA A 381 15.94 24.93 1.60
C ALA A 381 17.36 25.21 1.11
N GLY A 382 18.30 25.38 2.04
CA GLY A 382 19.74 25.41 1.78
C GLY A 382 20.42 24.14 2.30
N ALA A 383 21.72 23.98 1.99
CA ALA A 383 22.52 22.93 2.59
C ALA A 383 22.56 23.11 4.12
N GLY A 384 22.26 22.05 4.87
CA GLY A 384 22.14 22.07 6.33
C GLY A 384 20.80 22.57 6.86
N SER A 385 19.84 22.97 6.01
CA SER A 385 18.47 23.22 6.46
C SER A 385 17.91 21.96 7.13
N ALA A 386 17.43 22.13 8.36
CA ALA A 386 16.95 21.03 9.20
C ALA A 386 15.46 21.22 9.52
N TYR A 387 14.67 20.18 9.25
CA TYR A 387 13.23 20.15 9.47
C TYR A 387 12.90 19.20 10.61
N ALA A 388 12.65 19.79 11.78
CA ALA A 388 12.44 19.06 13.03
C ALA A 388 11.28 18.06 12.94
N GLY A 389 11.45 16.91 13.58
CA GLY A 389 10.42 15.87 13.69
C GLY A 389 10.18 15.06 12.41
N LEU A 390 10.80 15.42 11.28
CA LEU A 390 10.59 14.68 10.03
C LEU A 390 11.30 13.33 9.96
N ILE A 391 12.18 12.98 10.91
CA ILE A 391 12.72 11.63 11.02
C ILE A 391 12.16 10.91 12.26
N GLY A 392 11.40 9.84 12.03
CA GLY A 392 10.81 8.95 13.04
C GLY A 392 9.67 8.12 12.43
N ASP A 393 8.95 7.29 13.17
CA ASP A 393 9.46 6.49 14.29
C ASP A 393 10.59 5.55 13.86
N GLU A 394 10.71 5.28 12.56
CA GLU A 394 11.74 4.45 11.97
C GLU A 394 12.50 5.20 10.88
N ALA A 395 13.74 4.76 10.66
CA ALA A 395 14.64 5.37 9.70
C ALA A 395 15.42 4.32 8.90
N ASP A 396 15.71 4.67 7.65
CA ASP A 396 16.59 3.92 6.75
C ASP A 396 17.89 4.70 6.52
N ARG A 397 18.93 3.97 6.12
CA ARG A 397 20.26 4.51 5.81
C ARG A 397 20.84 3.90 4.55
N ALA A 398 21.56 4.70 3.77
CA ALA A 398 22.30 4.22 2.61
C ALA A 398 23.68 3.67 3.02
N TYR A 399 24.05 2.51 2.47
CA TYR A 399 25.32 1.85 2.77
C TYR A 399 26.09 1.52 1.49
N PRO A 400 27.42 1.73 1.42
CA PRO A 400 28.24 1.40 0.25
C PRO A 400 28.56 -0.11 0.24
N ILE A 401 27.54 -0.94 0.13
CA ILE A 401 27.61 -2.41 0.13
C ILE A 401 27.04 -2.99 -1.18
N ALA A 402 27.26 -4.28 -1.40
CA ALA A 402 26.65 -4.99 -2.52
C ALA A 402 25.13 -4.81 -2.56
N GLY A 403 24.60 -4.61 -3.77
CA GLY A 403 23.19 -4.31 -4.02
C GLY A 403 22.87 -2.82 -4.07
N THR A 404 23.64 -1.94 -3.42
CA THR A 404 23.38 -0.50 -3.49
C THR A 404 23.74 0.05 -4.87
N PRO A 405 22.85 0.81 -5.54
CA PRO A 405 23.12 1.39 -6.85
C PRO A 405 24.36 2.29 -6.84
N ALA A 406 25.25 2.12 -7.82
CA ALA A 406 26.51 2.86 -7.89
C ALA A 406 26.34 4.38 -8.08
N ASN A 407 25.22 4.79 -8.69
CA ASN A 407 24.84 6.20 -8.88
C ASN A 407 23.89 6.73 -7.79
N LEU A 408 23.81 6.07 -6.62
CA LEU A 408 22.94 6.52 -5.54
C LEU A 408 23.38 7.89 -5.01
N GLN A 409 22.49 8.86 -5.16
CA GLN A 409 22.58 10.23 -4.69
C GLN A 409 21.86 10.31 -3.34
N VAL A 410 22.60 10.57 -2.28
CA VAL A 410 22.06 10.99 -0.99
C VAL A 410 21.72 12.48 -1.07
N VAL A 411 20.46 12.83 -0.84
CA VAL A 411 19.96 14.21 -0.96
C VAL A 411 19.71 14.85 0.40
N ALA A 412 19.55 14.03 1.43
CA ALA A 412 19.51 14.44 2.84
C ALA A 412 20.31 13.45 3.68
N HIS A 413 21.02 13.97 4.67
CA HIS A 413 21.92 13.20 5.54
C HIS A 413 21.73 13.71 6.96
N SER A 414 21.02 12.93 7.77
CA SER A 414 20.40 13.39 9.01
C SER A 414 20.99 12.67 10.21
N PRO A 415 21.72 13.35 11.10
CA PRO A 415 22.07 12.81 12.41
C PRO A 415 20.81 12.56 13.24
N ILE A 416 20.67 11.34 13.76
CA ILE A 416 19.51 10.92 14.54
C ILE A 416 19.90 10.17 15.81
N THR A 417 18.96 10.10 16.76
CA THR A 417 19.01 9.12 17.85
C THR A 417 18.29 7.85 17.44
N CYS A 418 18.81 6.73 17.93
CA CYS A 418 18.26 5.39 17.78
C CYS A 418 18.13 4.74 19.16
N GLY A 419 17.04 5.05 19.86
CA GLY A 419 16.97 4.88 21.31
C GLY A 419 18.18 5.53 22.00
N PRO A 420 19.04 4.79 22.71
CA PRO A 420 20.22 5.34 23.37
C PRO A 420 21.44 5.53 22.43
N LYS A 421 21.36 5.10 21.18
CA LYS A 421 22.47 5.19 20.21
C LYS A 421 22.33 6.41 19.31
N HIS A 422 23.41 6.77 18.62
CA HIS A 422 23.38 7.75 17.54
C HIS A 422 23.72 7.06 16.22
N THR A 423 23.01 7.45 15.16
CA THR A 423 23.26 6.99 13.79
C THR A 423 22.81 8.06 12.80
N ILE A 424 22.73 7.70 11.53
CA ILE A 424 22.30 8.54 10.42
C ILE A 424 21.03 7.96 9.80
N SER A 425 20.13 8.84 9.38
CA SER A 425 19.10 8.56 8.38
C SER A 425 19.42 9.31 7.08
N ASP A 426 19.27 8.65 5.94
CA ASP A 426 19.48 9.25 4.63
C ASP A 426 18.14 9.33 3.87
N ALA A 427 18.00 10.34 3.00
CA ALA A 427 17.05 10.30 1.88
C ALA A 427 17.85 10.15 0.58
N SER A 428 17.38 9.32 -0.34
CA SER A 428 18.17 8.93 -1.51
C SER A 428 17.40 8.91 -2.81
N TYR A 429 18.15 9.04 -3.90
CA TYR A 429 17.68 8.98 -5.28
C TYR A 429 18.68 8.21 -6.14
N TYR A 430 18.19 7.31 -7.00
CA TYR A 430 19.01 6.68 -8.03
C TYR A 430 18.22 6.48 -9.32
N THR A 431 18.93 6.21 -10.42
CA THR A 431 18.31 5.97 -11.74
C THR A 431 18.83 4.68 -12.35
N VAL A 432 18.00 3.99 -13.14
CA VAL A 432 18.34 2.74 -13.83
C VAL A 432 18.38 2.92 -15.35
N PRO A 433 18.96 1.98 -16.14
CA PRO A 433 19.10 2.13 -17.59
C PRO A 433 17.79 2.39 -18.37
N SER A 434 16.64 1.98 -17.84
CA SER A 434 15.32 2.27 -18.43
C SER A 434 14.94 3.76 -18.39
N GLY A 435 15.69 4.56 -17.61
CA GLY A 435 15.40 5.95 -17.28
C GLY A 435 14.51 6.12 -16.06
N ALA A 436 14.00 5.03 -15.46
CA ALA A 436 13.25 5.13 -14.20
C ALA A 436 14.13 5.68 -13.08
N GLY A 437 13.57 6.58 -12.29
CA GLY A 437 14.14 7.03 -11.02
C GLY A 437 13.48 6.34 -9.84
N VAL A 438 14.25 6.14 -8.78
CA VAL A 438 13.77 5.63 -7.49
C VAL A 438 14.14 6.64 -6.42
N PHE A 439 13.13 7.17 -5.72
CA PHE A 439 13.30 8.11 -4.61
C PHE A 439 12.80 7.48 -3.31
N THR A 440 13.54 7.67 -2.23
CA THR A 440 13.17 7.16 -0.91
C THR A 440 13.40 8.24 0.14
N THR A 441 12.38 8.55 0.95
CA THR A 441 12.47 9.55 2.03
C THR A 441 13.26 9.03 3.23
N GLY A 442 13.23 7.71 3.47
CA GLY A 442 14.01 7.03 4.50
C GLY A 442 13.43 7.19 5.91
N THR A 443 12.15 7.55 6.03
CA THR A 443 11.49 7.76 7.33
C THR A 443 9.97 7.64 7.26
N ILE A 444 9.34 7.08 8.30
CA ILE A 444 7.88 6.94 8.41
C ILE A 444 7.20 8.31 8.61
N GLU A 445 7.80 9.21 9.40
CA GLU A 445 7.21 10.49 9.79
C GLU A 445 7.00 11.42 8.61
N TRP A 446 7.67 11.20 7.49
CA TRP A 446 7.44 11.98 6.29
C TRP A 446 5.96 12.01 5.90
N VAL A 447 5.30 10.85 5.88
CA VAL A 447 3.88 10.76 5.48
C VAL A 447 2.96 11.28 6.58
N ARG A 448 3.23 10.98 7.84
CA ARG A 448 2.39 11.44 8.97
C ARG A 448 2.43 12.95 9.12
N ALA A 449 3.59 13.57 8.94
CA ALA A 449 3.77 15.03 8.93
C ALA A 449 2.94 15.75 7.85
N LEU A 450 2.51 15.06 6.77
CA LEU A 450 1.65 15.67 5.76
C LEU A 450 0.25 16.03 6.30
N GLN A 451 -0.18 15.43 7.42
CA GLN A 451 -1.45 15.75 8.07
C GLN A 451 -1.43 17.16 8.67
N GLY A 452 -0.31 17.56 9.26
CA GLY A 452 -0.16 18.86 9.91
C GLY A 452 0.89 18.82 11.02
N PRO A 453 1.04 19.94 11.76
CA PRO A 453 1.94 20.00 12.90
C PRO A 453 1.57 18.97 13.97
N ASP A 454 2.58 18.36 14.57
CA ASP A 454 2.45 17.39 15.65
C ASP A 454 3.49 17.68 16.74
N PRO A 455 3.06 18.30 17.86
CA PRO A 455 3.96 18.60 18.98
C PRO A 455 4.57 17.37 19.64
N GLU A 456 3.89 16.21 19.63
CA GLU A 456 4.39 15.00 20.28
C GLU A 456 5.65 14.45 19.57
N ASN A 457 5.69 14.63 18.25
CA ASN A 457 6.81 14.24 17.39
C ASN A 457 7.72 15.41 17.00
N ASN A 458 7.52 16.59 17.60
CA ASN A 458 8.29 17.81 17.31
C ASN A 458 8.21 18.25 15.83
N VAL A 459 7.08 17.99 15.18
CA VAL A 459 6.79 18.41 13.81
C VAL A 459 6.14 19.78 13.83
N GLY A 460 6.88 20.82 13.44
CA GLY A 460 6.38 22.18 13.29
C GLY A 460 5.85 22.50 11.89
N GLN A 461 5.16 23.63 11.74
CA GLN A 461 4.66 24.10 10.44
C GLN A 461 5.74 24.17 9.34
N PRO A 462 6.99 24.62 9.59
CA PRO A 462 8.03 24.62 8.55
C PRO A 462 8.34 23.21 8.00
N SER A 463 8.33 22.19 8.87
CA SER A 463 8.52 20.79 8.50
C SER A 463 7.37 20.28 7.63
N VAL A 464 6.14 20.62 8.00
CA VAL A 464 4.92 20.29 7.24
C VAL A 464 4.95 20.92 5.86
N ASP A 465 5.29 22.21 5.78
CA ASP A 465 5.32 22.95 4.51
C ASP A 465 6.41 22.40 3.58
N PHE A 466 7.60 22.11 4.11
CA PHE A 466 8.66 21.44 3.38
C PHE A 466 8.20 20.08 2.84
N ALA A 467 7.72 19.19 3.71
CA ALA A 467 7.30 17.84 3.33
C ALA A 467 6.17 17.87 2.28
N ARG A 468 5.19 18.76 2.44
CA ARG A 468 4.11 18.95 1.46
C ARG A 468 4.64 19.46 0.12
N GLN A 469 5.49 20.49 0.11
CA GLN A 469 6.03 21.03 -1.14
C GLN A 469 6.87 20.00 -1.91
N VAL A 470 7.75 19.27 -1.21
CA VAL A 470 8.56 18.20 -1.81
C VAL A 470 7.68 17.07 -2.35
N THR A 471 6.63 16.68 -1.61
CA THR A 471 5.68 15.66 -2.05
C THR A 471 4.89 16.11 -3.29
N GLN A 472 4.48 17.39 -3.36
CA GLN A 472 3.81 17.94 -4.54
C GLN A 472 4.74 17.99 -5.77
N ASN A 473 6.01 18.36 -5.58
CA ASN A 473 7.00 18.33 -6.66
C ASN A 473 7.22 16.90 -7.16
N LEU A 474 7.28 15.93 -6.24
CA LEU A 474 7.44 14.52 -6.57
C LEU A 474 6.29 14.01 -7.44
N PHE A 475 5.04 14.19 -7.04
CA PHE A 475 3.89 13.70 -7.82
C PHE A 475 3.85 14.28 -9.24
N LYS A 476 4.14 15.58 -9.39
CA LYS A 476 4.23 16.22 -10.70
C LYS A 476 5.34 15.60 -11.55
N ALA A 477 6.54 15.47 -11.00
CA ALA A 477 7.68 14.88 -11.71
C ALA A 477 7.44 13.41 -12.08
N LEU A 478 6.82 12.62 -11.19
CA LEU A 478 6.47 11.22 -11.44
C LEU A 478 5.52 11.09 -12.63
N ALA A 479 4.53 11.97 -12.75
CA ALA A 479 3.53 11.93 -13.83
C ALA A 479 4.11 12.22 -15.23
N GLU A 480 5.25 12.92 -15.31
CA GLU A 480 5.91 13.25 -16.58
C GLU A 480 6.57 12.05 -17.28
N GLY A 481 6.79 10.95 -16.56
CA GLY A 481 7.53 9.78 -17.08
C GLY A 481 9.00 9.80 -16.69
N PRO A 482 9.82 8.84 -17.17
CA PRO A 482 10.93 8.33 -16.37
C PRO A 482 11.85 9.44 -15.86
N LEU A 483 11.94 9.59 -14.53
CA LEU A 483 12.56 10.74 -13.87
C LEU A 483 14.00 10.94 -14.34
N GLY A 484 14.73 9.84 -14.51
CA GLY A 484 16.14 9.85 -14.88
C GLY A 484 16.44 10.43 -16.26
N ARG A 485 15.43 10.60 -17.12
CA ARG A 485 15.60 11.27 -18.42
C ARG A 485 15.81 12.79 -18.27
N LYS A 486 15.14 13.41 -17.32
CA LYS A 486 15.26 14.85 -17.02
C LYS A 486 16.18 15.12 -15.83
N HIS A 487 16.22 14.19 -14.89
CA HIS A 487 16.91 14.32 -13.61
C HIS A 487 17.80 13.08 -13.39
N PRO A 488 18.88 12.89 -14.16
CA PRO A 488 19.80 11.78 -13.94
C PRO A 488 20.41 11.86 -12.52
N ALA A 489 20.49 10.74 -11.82
CA ALA A 489 21.07 10.69 -10.48
C ALA A 489 22.58 10.89 -10.52
N VAL A 490 23.11 11.66 -9.56
CA VAL A 490 24.56 11.89 -9.40
C VAL A 490 25.04 11.24 -8.11
N GLY A 491 25.69 10.10 -8.23
CA GLY A 491 26.12 9.30 -7.08
C GLY A 491 27.14 10.03 -6.20
N ASN A 492 26.88 10.09 -4.90
CA ASN A 492 27.78 10.72 -3.91
C ASN A 492 28.04 9.83 -2.68
N LEU A 493 27.42 8.65 -2.60
CA LEU A 493 27.46 7.79 -1.41
C LEU A 493 28.88 7.45 -0.89
N PRO A 494 29.87 7.09 -1.75
CA PRO A 494 31.20 6.74 -1.26
C PRO A 494 31.93 7.89 -0.55
N SER A 495 31.54 9.15 -0.81
CA SER A 495 32.13 10.32 -0.16
C SER A 495 31.55 10.59 1.24
N LEU A 496 30.36 10.07 1.52
CA LEU A 496 29.63 10.31 2.78
C LEU A 496 29.87 9.20 3.80
N HIS A 497 29.98 7.96 3.33
CA HIS A 497 30.16 6.79 4.17
C HIS A 497 31.40 6.03 3.71
N ASN A 498 32.46 6.05 4.51
CA ASN A 498 33.70 5.32 4.24
C ASN A 498 33.72 3.90 4.85
N GLN A 499 32.67 3.52 5.60
CA GLN A 499 32.55 2.21 6.23
C GLN A 499 31.29 1.49 5.76
N ALA A 500 31.47 0.25 5.30
CA ALA A 500 30.43 -0.66 4.87
C ALA A 500 29.72 -1.39 6.04
N SER A 501 29.93 -0.96 7.29
CA SER A 501 29.40 -1.66 8.46
C SER A 501 27.95 -1.28 8.76
N THR A 502 27.04 -2.26 8.73
CA THR A 502 25.63 -2.09 9.11
C THR A 502 25.40 -2.27 10.63
N SER A 503 26.44 -2.10 11.45
CA SER A 503 26.41 -2.43 12.88
C SER A 503 25.84 -1.31 13.77
N THR A 504 25.62 -0.12 13.21
CA THR A 504 25.12 1.04 13.97
C THR A 504 23.62 0.96 14.22
N GLY A 505 22.89 0.29 13.34
CA GLY A 505 21.44 0.14 13.37
C GLY A 505 20.92 -1.11 14.10
N THR A 506 19.59 -1.22 14.15
CA THR A 506 18.82 -2.36 14.66
C THR A 506 18.38 -3.34 13.56
N GLY A 507 18.64 -3.04 12.29
CA GLY A 507 18.20 -3.86 11.15
C GLY A 507 18.93 -5.19 10.95
N GLY A 508 19.87 -5.54 11.81
CA GLY A 508 20.58 -6.82 11.78
C GLY A 508 21.61 -6.94 10.64
N ARG A 509 22.21 -8.12 10.51
CA ARG A 509 23.26 -8.41 9.52
C ARG A 509 22.67 -8.69 8.14
N VAL A 510 23.38 -8.25 7.10
CA VAL A 510 23.13 -8.67 5.72
C VAL A 510 23.78 -10.03 5.49
N GLY A 511 23.00 -11.00 4.99
CA GLY A 511 23.50 -12.33 4.65
C GLY A 511 24.46 -12.30 3.44
N PRO A 512 25.34 -13.31 3.30
CA PRO A 512 26.25 -13.36 2.15
C PRO A 512 25.44 -13.50 0.85
N SER A 513 25.66 -12.60 -0.11
CA SER A 513 25.02 -12.66 -1.42
C SER A 513 25.30 -14.02 -2.06
N LYS A 514 24.25 -14.79 -2.29
CA LYS A 514 24.22 -15.77 -3.38
C LYS A 514 23.74 -14.96 -4.59
N GLY A 515 24.43 -15.01 -5.72
CA GLY A 515 24.11 -14.19 -6.91
C GLY A 515 22.63 -14.29 -7.36
N PRO A 516 22.22 -13.51 -8.37
CA PRO A 516 20.82 -13.35 -8.73
C PRO A 516 20.11 -14.71 -8.90
N VAL A 517 19.04 -14.90 -8.12
CA VAL A 517 18.12 -16.02 -8.30
C VAL A 517 17.23 -15.64 -9.47
N HIS A 518 17.58 -16.13 -10.67
CA HIS A 518 16.67 -16.04 -11.81
C HIS A 518 15.43 -16.92 -11.53
N PRO A 519 14.22 -16.42 -11.84
CA PRO A 519 12.97 -17.17 -11.62
C PRO A 519 12.91 -18.46 -12.43
#